data_AF-A0ABD2LER0-F1
#
_entry.id   AF-A0ABD2LER0-F1
#
_cell.length_a   1.000
_cell.length_b   1.000
_cell.length_c   1.000
_cell.angle_alpha   90.00
_cell.angle_beta   90.00
_cell.angle_gamma   90.00
#
_symmetry.space_group_name_H-M   'P 1'
#
loop_
_entity.id
_entity.type
_entity.pdbx_description
1 polymer ?
#
loop_
_entity_poly.entity_id
_entity_poly.type
_entity_poly.pdbx_seq_one_letter_code
_entity_poly.pdbx_strand_id
1 'polypeptide(L)'
;MDELTSKTPISLPVPQCPIILVHQIDRMQEDPTSFSATNPMQTRTVMKCLTFLRPCFNGLIRVVCFYAGQAKEIGTEVSALNLPNVMVTTVDGCQGHEAEFVFVVTTKAGLSSNDNSGAFWNDERRVNVALSRSKFGMMVVGDLKLLWTADGIWRRFLRRALDKAIAVTPEYIHAMMDPKPQFVDGVIATTNGSVKAFDFYDDWQGSDGPSLPRSIKAARANGPIARMMEEADETTELTAIFPFLSSLFFI
;
A
#
# COMPACT_ATOMS: atom_id res chain seq x y z
N MET A 1 -15.22 17.66 -3.06
CA MET A 1 -14.91 16.23 -2.84
C MET A 1 -14.20 15.73 -4.08
N ASP A 2 -13.05 15.10 -3.92
CA ASP A 2 -12.25 14.59 -5.04
C ASP A 2 -13.04 13.46 -5.75
N GLU A 3 -13.20 13.54 -7.07
CA GLU A 3 -14.02 12.59 -7.87
C GLU A 3 -13.62 11.12 -7.61
N LEU A 4 -12.35 10.89 -7.26
CA LEU A 4 -11.75 9.62 -6.88
C LEU A 4 -12.41 8.95 -5.66
N THR A 5 -12.58 9.69 -4.58
CA THR A 5 -13.21 9.18 -3.35
C THR A 5 -14.71 8.96 -3.51
N SER A 6 -15.36 9.70 -4.41
CA SER A 6 -16.78 9.46 -4.71
C SER A 6 -17.04 8.23 -5.57
N LYS A 7 -16.03 7.76 -6.33
CA LYS A 7 -16.17 6.65 -7.28
C LYS A 7 -15.57 5.33 -6.80
N THR A 8 -14.65 5.35 -5.84
CA THR A 8 -14.05 4.13 -5.29
C THR A 8 -14.75 3.78 -3.98
N PRO A 9 -15.49 2.65 -3.89
CA PRO A 9 -16.35 2.30 -2.75
C PRO A 9 -15.56 1.80 -1.52
N ILE A 10 -14.27 2.13 -1.42
CA ILE A 10 -13.37 1.60 -0.39
C ILE A 10 -12.86 2.68 0.53
N SER A 11 -12.60 2.26 1.78
CA SER A 11 -11.94 3.09 2.77
C SER A 11 -10.44 3.12 2.48
N LEU A 12 -9.93 4.25 1.99
CA LEU A 12 -8.51 4.45 1.67
C LEU A 12 -7.65 4.54 2.95
N PRO A 13 -6.34 4.18 2.92
CA PRO A 13 -5.47 4.28 4.09
C PRO A 13 -5.35 5.72 4.60
N VAL A 14 -5.31 6.66 3.66
CA VAL A 14 -5.37 8.10 3.90
C VAL A 14 -6.54 8.66 3.09
N PRO A 15 -7.45 9.45 3.69
CA PRO A 15 -8.55 10.05 2.96
C PRO A 15 -8.07 10.81 1.72
N GLN A 16 -8.78 10.66 0.60
CA GLN A 16 -8.49 11.35 -0.68
C GLN A 16 -7.11 11.03 -1.30
N CYS A 17 -6.39 10.00 -0.81
CA CYS A 17 -5.17 9.51 -1.44
C CYS A 17 -5.42 8.16 -2.12
N PRO A 18 -5.58 8.12 -3.45
CA PRO A 18 -5.96 6.92 -4.21
C PRO A 18 -4.77 5.96 -4.47
N ILE A 19 -3.70 6.10 -3.70
CA ILE A 19 -2.49 5.28 -3.82
C ILE A 19 -2.41 4.44 -2.55
N ILE A 20 -2.40 3.13 -2.74
CA ILE A 20 -2.24 2.16 -1.67
C ILE A 20 -0.90 1.48 -1.87
N LEU A 21 -0.02 1.58 -0.87
CA LEU A 21 1.30 0.96 -0.90
C LEU A 21 1.31 -0.20 0.08
N VAL A 22 1.21 -1.44 -0.42
CA VAL A 22 1.21 -2.64 0.42
C VAL A 22 2.64 -3.18 0.51
N HIS A 23 3.23 -3.05 1.70
CA HIS A 23 4.54 -3.63 2.01
C HIS A 23 4.39 -5.13 2.27
N GLN A 24 5.00 -5.95 1.41
CA GLN A 24 5.08 -7.40 1.58
C GLN A 24 6.49 -7.90 1.29
N ILE A 25 7.03 -8.64 2.25
CA ILE A 25 8.39 -9.19 2.22
C ILE A 25 8.41 -10.71 2.01
N ASP A 26 7.24 -11.32 1.82
CA ASP A 26 7.10 -12.76 1.56
C ASP A 26 7.95 -13.18 0.37
N ARG A 27 8.76 -14.25 0.53
CA ARG A 27 9.73 -14.68 -0.48
C ARG A 27 9.05 -15.11 -1.79
N MET A 28 9.61 -14.69 -2.92
CA MET A 28 9.19 -15.18 -4.23
C MET A 28 9.69 -16.61 -4.51
N GLN A 29 8.99 -17.30 -5.40
CA GLN A 29 9.34 -18.62 -5.93
C GLN A 29 9.79 -18.45 -7.38
N GLU A 30 11.06 -18.74 -7.66
CA GLU A 30 11.62 -18.69 -9.01
C GLU A 30 11.26 -19.96 -9.78
N ASP A 31 10.93 -19.81 -11.06
CA ASP A 31 10.81 -20.95 -11.95
C ASP A 31 12.22 -21.47 -12.30
N PRO A 32 12.54 -22.75 -12.08
CA PRO A 32 13.86 -23.29 -12.36
C PRO A 32 14.18 -23.35 -13.87
N THR A 33 13.17 -23.25 -14.72
CA THR A 33 13.28 -23.42 -16.19
C THR A 33 13.10 -22.12 -16.97
N SER A 34 12.65 -21.04 -16.32
CA SER A 34 12.44 -19.74 -16.95
C SER A 34 12.94 -18.60 -16.06
N PHE A 35 13.14 -17.40 -16.61
CA PHE A 35 13.46 -16.21 -15.80
C PHE A 35 12.21 -15.62 -15.10
N SER A 36 11.17 -16.43 -14.88
CA SER A 36 9.92 -16.00 -14.25
C SER A 36 9.89 -16.33 -12.76
N ALA A 37 8.97 -15.68 -12.06
CA ALA A 37 8.75 -15.91 -10.64
C ALA A 37 7.26 -15.75 -10.28
N THR A 38 6.87 -16.34 -9.16
CA THR A 38 5.58 -16.13 -8.50
C THR A 38 5.80 -15.71 -7.06
N ASN A 39 4.77 -15.09 -6.46
CA ASN A 39 4.70 -14.81 -5.04
C ASN A 39 3.26 -15.09 -4.59
N PRO A 40 2.99 -16.30 -4.07
CA PRO A 40 1.63 -16.69 -3.68
C PRO A 40 1.00 -15.78 -2.62
N MET A 41 1.81 -15.14 -1.78
CA MET A 41 1.32 -14.20 -0.77
C MET A 41 0.91 -12.87 -1.37
N GLN A 42 1.60 -12.36 -2.40
CA GLN A 42 1.12 -11.22 -3.19
C GLN A 42 -0.15 -11.59 -3.99
N THR A 43 -0.22 -12.80 -4.55
CA THR A 43 -1.44 -13.32 -5.20
C THR A 43 -2.62 -13.28 -4.22
N ARG A 44 -2.44 -13.81 -3.01
CA ARG A 44 -3.46 -13.82 -1.97
C ARG A 44 -3.95 -12.41 -1.60
N THR A 45 -3.03 -11.45 -1.46
CA THR A 45 -3.36 -10.04 -1.20
C THR A 45 -4.22 -9.47 -2.33
N VAL A 46 -3.77 -9.62 -3.58
CA VAL A 46 -4.50 -9.11 -4.76
C VAL A 46 -5.86 -9.76 -4.89
N MET A 47 -5.95 -11.09 -4.74
CA MET A 47 -7.22 -11.82 -4.89
C MET A 47 -8.22 -11.46 -3.79
N LYS A 48 -7.77 -11.34 -2.53
CA LYS A 48 -8.63 -10.81 -1.46
C LYS A 48 -9.16 -9.43 -1.82
N CYS A 49 -8.30 -8.48 -2.19
CA CYS A 49 -8.74 -7.16 -2.64
C CYS A 49 -9.73 -7.22 -3.80
N LEU A 50 -9.47 -8.03 -4.83
CA LEU A 50 -10.34 -8.15 -6.00
C LEU A 50 -11.72 -8.71 -5.63
N THR A 51 -11.78 -9.76 -4.81
CA THR A 51 -13.05 -10.35 -4.36
C THR A 51 -13.88 -9.36 -3.55
N PHE A 52 -13.23 -8.44 -2.85
CA PHE A 52 -13.89 -7.38 -2.10
C PHE A 52 -14.30 -6.16 -2.93
N LEU A 53 -13.45 -5.75 -3.88
CA LEU A 53 -13.71 -4.61 -4.74
C LEU A 53 -14.79 -4.89 -5.78
N ARG A 54 -14.76 -6.09 -6.37
CA ARG A 54 -15.58 -6.39 -7.54
C ARG A 54 -17.09 -6.21 -7.31
N PRO A 55 -17.68 -6.57 -6.16
CA PRO A 55 -19.11 -6.37 -5.90
C PRO A 55 -19.55 -4.90 -5.80
N CYS A 56 -18.64 -3.99 -5.40
CA CYS A 56 -18.98 -2.59 -5.15
C CYS A 56 -18.39 -1.62 -6.19
N PHE A 57 -17.42 -2.07 -6.98
CA PHE A 57 -16.81 -1.31 -8.06
C PHE A 57 -17.14 -1.99 -9.38
N ASN A 58 -17.77 -1.28 -10.33
CA ASN A 58 -18.13 -1.80 -11.67
C ASN A 58 -17.11 -1.46 -12.76
N GLY A 59 -16.12 -0.63 -12.43
CA GLY A 59 -15.12 -0.17 -13.36
C GLY A 59 -14.15 -1.24 -13.83
N LEU A 60 -13.35 -0.89 -14.84
CA LEU A 60 -12.28 -1.73 -15.36
C LEU A 60 -11.15 -1.80 -14.33
N ILE A 61 -10.83 -3.01 -13.87
CA ILE A 61 -9.68 -3.29 -13.03
C ILE A 61 -8.60 -3.95 -13.88
N ARG A 62 -7.36 -3.50 -13.71
CA ARG A 62 -6.20 -4.15 -14.32
C ARG A 62 -5.18 -4.58 -13.29
N VAL A 63 -4.67 -5.79 -13.42
CA VAL A 63 -3.53 -6.29 -12.66
C VAL A 63 -2.33 -6.36 -13.59
N VAL A 64 -1.35 -5.50 -13.36
CA VAL A 64 -0.09 -5.43 -14.08
C VAL A 64 0.98 -6.15 -13.26
N CYS A 65 1.46 -7.28 -13.78
CA CYS A 65 2.52 -8.07 -13.15
C CYS A 65 3.84 -7.85 -13.88
N PHE A 66 4.96 -7.79 -13.16
CA PHE A 66 6.26 -7.78 -13.81
C PHE A 66 6.61 -9.16 -14.37
N TYR A 67 6.30 -10.22 -13.64
CA TYR A 67 6.64 -11.59 -14.02
C TYR A 67 5.47 -12.32 -14.69
N ALA A 68 5.77 -13.07 -15.74
CA ALA A 68 4.77 -13.87 -16.47
C ALA A 68 4.15 -14.98 -15.62
N GLY A 69 4.95 -15.63 -14.75
CA GLY A 69 4.47 -16.60 -13.77
C GLY A 69 3.40 -16.01 -12.87
N GLN A 70 3.65 -14.83 -12.30
CA GLN A 70 2.67 -14.12 -11.48
C GLN A 70 1.39 -13.77 -12.25
N ALA A 71 1.51 -13.26 -13.48
CA ALA A 71 0.35 -12.94 -14.30
C ALA A 71 -0.52 -14.19 -14.56
N LYS A 72 0.13 -15.34 -14.81
CA LYS A 72 -0.56 -16.63 -15.00
C LYS A 72 -1.24 -17.11 -13.72
N GLU A 73 -0.56 -17.00 -12.58
CA GLU A 73 -1.08 -17.42 -11.27
C GLU A 73 -2.34 -16.61 -10.91
N ILE A 74 -2.24 -15.27 -10.87
CA ILE A 74 -3.40 -14.41 -10.59
C ILE A 74 -4.48 -14.58 -11.65
N GLY A 75 -4.11 -14.67 -12.93
CA GLY A 75 -5.05 -14.86 -14.04
C GLY A 75 -5.89 -16.12 -13.88
N THR A 76 -5.28 -17.22 -13.44
CA THR A 76 -5.97 -18.49 -13.19
C THR A 76 -6.99 -18.35 -12.07
N GLU A 77 -6.66 -17.68 -10.96
CA GLU A 77 -7.59 -17.44 -9.86
C GLU A 77 -8.74 -16.48 -10.25
N VAL A 78 -8.43 -15.42 -11.01
CA VAL A 78 -9.44 -14.50 -11.56
C VAL A 78 -10.44 -15.24 -12.45
N SER A 79 -9.95 -16.12 -13.34
CA SER A 79 -10.80 -16.95 -14.19
C SER A 79 -11.61 -17.97 -13.40
N ALA A 80 -11.01 -18.64 -12.40
CA ALA A 80 -11.70 -19.62 -11.57
C ALA A 80 -12.88 -19.00 -10.78
N LEU A 81 -12.72 -17.76 -10.33
CA LEU A 81 -13.77 -17.00 -9.64
C LEU A 81 -14.71 -16.24 -10.59
N ASN A 82 -14.48 -16.31 -11.91
CA ASN A 82 -15.25 -15.60 -12.94
C ASN A 82 -15.41 -14.09 -12.65
N LEU A 83 -14.34 -13.42 -12.20
CA LEU A 83 -14.42 -12.00 -11.86
C LEU A 83 -14.54 -11.14 -13.13
N PRO A 84 -15.67 -10.47 -13.40
CA PRO A 84 -15.86 -9.70 -14.62
C PRO A 84 -15.02 -8.42 -14.62
N ASN A 85 -14.71 -7.88 -15.79
CA ASN A 85 -13.99 -6.61 -15.96
C ASN A 85 -12.67 -6.53 -15.17
N VAL A 86 -12.00 -7.67 -14.97
CA VAL A 86 -10.64 -7.77 -14.42
C VAL A 86 -9.74 -8.29 -15.53
N MET A 87 -8.71 -7.51 -15.88
CA MET A 87 -7.70 -7.94 -16.85
C MET A 87 -6.36 -8.14 -16.16
N VAL A 88 -5.78 -9.33 -16.31
CA VAL A 88 -4.45 -9.65 -15.78
C VAL A 88 -3.46 -9.69 -16.93
N THR A 89 -2.41 -8.88 -16.86
CA THR A 89 -1.39 -8.77 -17.92
C THR A 89 0.00 -8.63 -17.33
N THR A 90 1.02 -9.05 -18.09
CA THR A 90 2.38 -8.63 -17.80
C THR A 90 2.58 -7.16 -18.16
N VAL A 91 3.62 -6.52 -17.63
CA VAL A 91 3.97 -5.13 -17.96
C VAL A 91 4.25 -4.94 -19.45
N ASP A 92 4.92 -5.91 -20.08
CA ASP A 92 5.21 -5.89 -21.52
C ASP A 92 3.93 -6.15 -22.37
N GLY A 93 2.94 -6.86 -21.81
CA GLY A 93 1.63 -7.08 -22.45
C GLY A 93 0.62 -5.96 -22.26
N CYS A 94 0.99 -4.86 -21.59
CA CYS A 94 0.07 -3.79 -21.15
C CYS A 94 0.13 -2.51 -22.02
N GLN A 95 0.75 -2.55 -23.20
CA GLN A 95 0.95 -1.34 -23.99
C GLN A 95 -0.38 -0.80 -24.55
N GLY A 96 -0.72 0.45 -24.21
CA GLY A 96 -1.87 1.17 -24.75
C GLY A 96 -3.22 0.96 -24.04
N HIS A 97 -3.26 0.25 -22.92
CA HIS A 97 -4.52 -0.02 -22.20
C HIS A 97 -4.50 0.50 -20.76
N GLU A 98 -5.29 1.53 -20.51
CA GLU A 98 -5.53 2.09 -19.17
C GLU A 98 -6.72 1.42 -18.48
N ALA A 99 -6.78 1.53 -17.16
CA ALA A 99 -7.89 1.04 -16.34
C ALA A 99 -8.23 2.05 -15.23
N GLU A 100 -9.44 1.96 -14.71
CA GLU A 100 -9.91 2.86 -13.66
C GLU A 100 -9.19 2.57 -12.33
N PHE A 101 -8.99 1.29 -12.02
CA PHE A 101 -8.16 0.85 -10.90
C PHE A 101 -7.06 -0.11 -11.36
N VAL A 102 -5.84 0.10 -10.89
CA VAL A 102 -4.68 -0.73 -11.26
C VAL A 102 -4.02 -1.34 -10.04
N PHE A 103 -3.79 -2.64 -10.09
CA PHE A 103 -2.86 -3.34 -9.22
C PHE A 103 -1.52 -3.43 -9.94
N VAL A 104 -0.45 -2.95 -9.31
CA VAL A 104 0.93 -3.17 -9.75
C VAL A 104 1.55 -4.21 -8.82
N VAL A 105 1.79 -5.41 -9.37
CA VAL A 105 2.30 -6.55 -8.62
C VAL A 105 3.75 -6.78 -9.00
N THR A 106 4.64 -6.49 -8.07
CA THR A 106 6.08 -6.47 -8.35
C THR A 106 6.69 -7.87 -8.41
N THR A 107 6.20 -8.81 -7.59
CA THR A 107 6.72 -10.20 -7.48
C THR A 107 8.23 -10.28 -7.29
N LYS A 108 8.82 -9.28 -6.63
CA LYS A 108 10.17 -9.36 -6.08
C LYS A 108 10.11 -8.97 -4.61
N ALA A 109 10.74 -9.79 -3.77
CA ALA A 109 10.79 -9.59 -2.33
C ALA A 109 12.09 -10.18 -1.77
N GLY A 110 12.73 -9.42 -0.88
CA GLY A 110 14.04 -9.75 -0.31
C GLY A 110 15.22 -9.27 -1.15
N LEU A 111 16.23 -8.72 -0.46
CA LEU A 111 17.53 -8.41 -1.02
C LEU A 111 18.36 -9.70 -1.09
N SER A 112 18.68 -10.18 -2.29
CA SER A 112 19.72 -11.21 -2.46
C SER A 112 20.99 -10.53 -2.94
N SER A 113 22.12 -10.80 -2.27
CA SER A 113 23.44 -10.26 -2.62
C SER A 113 23.93 -10.66 -4.02
N ASN A 114 23.29 -11.64 -4.66
CA ASN A 114 23.60 -12.11 -6.01
C ASN A 114 22.54 -11.71 -7.05
N ASP A 115 21.66 -10.77 -6.74
CA ASP A 115 20.55 -10.42 -7.61
C ASP A 115 20.93 -9.44 -8.72
N ASN A 116 21.71 -9.90 -9.70
CA ASN A 116 21.94 -9.18 -10.96
C ASN A 116 20.66 -9.03 -11.81
N SER A 117 19.51 -9.56 -11.37
CA SER A 117 18.21 -9.47 -12.06
C SER A 117 17.52 -8.10 -11.94
N GLY A 118 18.09 -7.17 -11.16
CA GLY A 118 17.59 -5.79 -11.01
C GLY A 118 17.27 -5.10 -12.34
N ALA A 119 17.93 -5.49 -13.43
CA ALA A 119 17.69 -4.97 -14.77
C ALA A 119 16.24 -5.16 -15.29
N PHE A 120 15.49 -6.18 -14.86
CA PHE A 120 14.16 -6.43 -15.42
C PHE A 120 13.04 -5.67 -14.69
N TRP A 121 12.98 -5.78 -13.36
CA TRP A 121 11.91 -5.19 -12.55
C TRP A 121 12.20 -3.73 -12.14
N ASN A 122 13.43 -3.26 -12.29
CA ASN A 122 13.82 -1.86 -12.12
C ASN A 122 14.00 -1.12 -13.48
N ASP A 123 13.61 -1.74 -14.60
CA ASP A 123 13.65 -1.07 -15.91
C ASP A 123 12.71 0.15 -15.91
N GLU A 124 13.25 1.33 -16.19
CA GLU A 124 12.51 2.59 -16.10
C GLU A 124 11.29 2.64 -17.03
N ARG A 125 11.38 2.02 -18.21
CA ARG A 125 10.26 2.01 -19.17
C ARG A 125 9.13 1.14 -18.65
N ARG A 126 9.43 -0.06 -18.16
CA ARG A 126 8.44 -0.98 -17.58
C ARG A 126 7.77 -0.39 -16.36
N VAL A 127 8.53 0.20 -15.44
CA VAL A 127 7.97 0.83 -14.25
C VAL A 127 7.07 2.02 -14.63
N ASN A 128 7.49 2.87 -15.56
CA ASN A 128 6.65 3.97 -16.06
C ASN A 128 5.36 3.46 -16.71
N VAL A 129 5.44 2.39 -17.51
CA VAL A 129 4.25 1.75 -18.08
C VAL A 129 3.31 1.30 -16.96
N ALA A 130 3.79 0.49 -16.01
CA ALA A 130 2.97 -0.03 -14.92
C ALA A 130 2.30 1.08 -14.09
N LEU A 131 3.06 2.09 -13.68
CA LEU A 131 2.58 3.18 -12.82
C LEU A 131 1.64 4.18 -13.53
N SER A 132 1.67 4.25 -14.87
CA SER A 132 0.84 5.17 -15.66
C SER A 132 -0.44 4.56 -16.21
N ARG A 133 -0.77 3.30 -15.89
CA ARG A 133 -2.00 2.65 -16.39
C ARG A 133 -3.27 3.06 -15.64
N SER A 134 -3.12 3.67 -14.46
CA SER A 134 -4.25 4.01 -13.60
C SER A 134 -4.86 5.36 -13.97
N LYS A 135 -6.18 5.40 -14.12
CA LYS A 135 -6.95 6.64 -14.25
C LYS A 135 -7.38 7.20 -12.90
N PHE A 136 -7.83 6.35 -11.98
CA PHE A 136 -8.43 6.80 -10.71
C PHE A 136 -7.69 6.29 -9.49
N GLY A 137 -7.31 5.01 -9.42
CA GLY A 137 -6.65 4.48 -8.23
C GLY A 137 -5.63 3.39 -8.52
N MET A 138 -4.64 3.29 -7.65
CA MET A 138 -3.58 2.30 -7.79
C MET A 138 -3.23 1.65 -6.45
N MET A 139 -3.05 0.33 -6.48
CA MET A 139 -2.45 -0.43 -5.41
C MET A 139 -1.12 -1.02 -5.89
N VAL A 140 -0.03 -0.66 -5.23
CA VAL A 140 1.28 -1.27 -5.47
C VAL A 140 1.52 -2.32 -4.38
N VAL A 141 1.76 -3.57 -4.80
CA VAL A 141 2.04 -4.69 -3.90
C VAL A 141 3.48 -5.14 -4.11
N GLY A 142 4.28 -5.07 -3.04
CA GLY A 142 5.69 -5.45 -3.13
C GLY A 142 6.52 -5.15 -1.90
N ASP A 143 7.79 -5.56 -1.96
CA ASP A 143 8.78 -5.21 -0.96
C ASP A 143 9.23 -3.75 -1.18
N LEU A 144 8.48 -2.82 -0.59
CA LEU A 144 8.75 -1.38 -0.70
C LEU A 144 10.17 -0.97 -0.25
N LYS A 145 10.80 -1.73 0.68
CA LYS A 145 12.19 -1.49 1.08
C LYS A 145 13.12 -1.82 -0.07
N LEU A 146 12.97 -3.00 -0.66
CA LEU A 146 13.72 -3.40 -1.84
C LEU A 146 13.55 -2.41 -2.98
N LEU A 147 12.32 -2.04 -3.32
CA LEU A 147 12.01 -1.08 -4.39
C LEU A 147 12.68 0.27 -4.16
N TRP A 148 12.75 0.75 -2.92
CA TRP A 148 13.47 1.99 -2.63
C TRP A 148 14.99 1.83 -2.79
N THR A 149 15.55 0.74 -2.27
CA THR A 149 17.00 0.47 -2.34
C THR A 149 17.49 0.21 -3.75
N ALA A 150 16.61 -0.23 -4.65
CA ALA A 150 16.89 -0.36 -6.08
C ALA A 150 17.21 0.98 -6.77
N ASP A 151 16.96 2.10 -6.09
CA ASP A 151 17.14 3.47 -6.57
C ASP A 151 16.33 3.78 -7.84
N GLY A 152 16.68 4.85 -8.56
CA GLY A 152 16.11 5.15 -9.86
C GLY A 152 14.61 5.48 -9.80
N ILE A 153 13.84 4.88 -10.69
CA ILE A 153 12.42 5.20 -10.89
C ILE A 153 11.56 4.82 -9.69
N TRP A 154 11.82 3.67 -9.04
CA TRP A 154 11.07 3.21 -7.88
C TRP A 154 11.29 4.14 -6.69
N ARG A 155 12.54 4.52 -6.40
CA ARG A 155 12.83 5.48 -5.33
C ARG A 155 12.18 6.84 -5.59
N ARG A 156 12.22 7.33 -6.84
CA ARG A 156 11.53 8.58 -7.22
C ARG A 156 10.02 8.49 -7.01
N PHE A 157 9.41 7.39 -7.43
CA PHE A 157 7.97 7.15 -7.24
C PHE A 157 7.61 7.07 -5.75
N LEU A 158 8.27 6.20 -4.99
CA LEU A 158 7.98 5.99 -3.57
C LEU A 158 8.17 7.26 -2.76
N ARG A 159 9.22 8.05 -3.02
CA ARG A 159 9.44 9.34 -2.36
C ARG A 159 8.25 10.27 -2.52
N ARG A 160 7.70 10.39 -3.75
CA ARG A 160 6.54 11.24 -4.03
C ARG A 160 5.23 10.64 -3.49
N ALA A 161 5.06 9.32 -3.60
CA ALA A 161 3.86 8.64 -3.12
C ALA A 161 3.75 8.77 -1.59
N LEU A 162 4.84 8.56 -0.87
CA LEU A 162 4.91 8.63 0.59
C LEU A 162 4.84 10.06 1.16
N ASP A 163 4.81 11.10 0.32
CA ASP A 163 4.45 12.44 0.79
C ASP A 163 2.94 12.54 1.11
N LYS A 164 2.12 11.64 0.55
CA LYS A 164 0.65 11.68 0.61
C LYS A 164 0.01 10.38 1.10
N ALA A 165 0.59 9.24 0.76
CA ALA A 165 0.15 7.90 1.13
C ALA A 165 0.99 7.34 2.28
N ILE A 166 0.50 6.28 2.91
CA ILE A 166 1.28 5.46 3.85
C ILE A 166 1.54 4.08 3.29
N ALA A 167 2.66 3.49 3.70
CA ALA A 167 2.88 2.06 3.57
C ALA A 167 2.02 1.32 4.61
N VAL A 168 1.27 0.34 4.13
CA VAL A 168 0.42 -0.54 4.93
C VAL A 168 0.84 -1.98 4.75
N THR A 169 0.46 -2.84 5.69
CA THR A 169 0.62 -4.29 5.55
C THR A 169 -0.61 -4.91 4.87
N PRO A 170 -0.59 -6.20 4.50
CA PRO A 170 -1.75 -6.89 3.92
C PRO A 170 -3.01 -6.86 4.79
N GLU A 171 -2.88 -6.65 6.10
CA GLU A 171 -3.99 -6.53 7.05
C GLU A 171 -4.91 -5.35 6.72
N TYR A 172 -4.40 -4.31 6.02
CA TYR A 172 -5.21 -3.20 5.53
C TYR A 172 -6.44 -3.64 4.73
N ILE A 173 -6.37 -4.78 4.03
CA ILE A 173 -7.50 -5.29 3.24
C ILE A 173 -8.75 -5.47 4.10
N HIS A 174 -8.58 -5.85 5.37
CA HIS A 174 -9.70 -5.97 6.30
C HIS A 174 -10.28 -4.60 6.68
N ALA A 175 -9.41 -3.61 6.90
CA ALA A 175 -9.80 -2.23 7.22
C ALA A 175 -10.52 -1.54 6.05
N MET A 176 -10.07 -1.82 4.82
CA MET A 176 -10.63 -1.28 3.57
C MET A 176 -12.14 -1.51 3.45
N MET A 177 -12.63 -2.59 4.07
CA MET A 177 -14.01 -3.07 4.00
C MET A 177 -14.85 -2.71 5.22
N ASP A 178 -14.29 -1.97 6.18
CA ASP A 178 -15.06 -1.52 7.33
C ASP A 178 -16.18 -0.57 6.87
N PRO A 179 -17.47 -0.88 7.12
CA PRO A 179 -18.58 0.00 6.76
C PRO A 179 -18.58 1.31 7.55
N LYS A 180 -17.84 1.37 8.66
CA LYS A 180 -17.67 2.56 9.50
C LYS A 180 -16.17 2.76 9.78
N PRO A 181 -15.38 3.08 8.75
CA PRO A 181 -13.94 3.19 8.91
C PRO A 181 -13.61 4.28 9.92
N GLN A 182 -12.79 3.94 10.90
CA GLN A 182 -12.25 4.91 11.85
C GLN A 182 -10.89 5.40 11.36
N PHE A 183 -10.61 6.68 11.59
CA PHE A 183 -9.32 7.26 11.27
C PHE A 183 -8.68 7.77 12.55
N VAL A 184 -7.46 7.34 12.82
CA VAL A 184 -6.61 7.81 13.92
C VAL A 184 -5.43 8.51 13.29
N ASP A 185 -5.19 9.77 13.66
CA ASP A 185 -4.12 10.60 13.11
C ASP A 185 -4.14 10.74 11.57
N GLY A 186 -5.33 10.72 10.96
CA GLY A 186 -5.48 10.80 9.49
C GLY A 186 -5.15 9.48 8.76
N VAL A 187 -4.99 8.38 9.49
CA VAL A 187 -4.77 7.04 8.96
C VAL A 187 -5.91 6.11 9.35
N ILE A 188 -6.35 5.25 8.43
CA ILE A 188 -7.37 4.24 8.75
C ILE A 188 -6.90 3.31 9.89
N ALA A 189 -7.80 3.05 10.82
CA ALA A 189 -7.57 2.18 11.97
C ALA A 189 -8.27 0.83 11.80
N THR A 190 -7.70 -0.18 12.45
CA THR A 190 -8.25 -1.52 12.67
C THR A 190 -8.52 -1.72 14.15
N THR A 191 -9.09 -2.87 14.51
CA THR A 191 -9.21 -3.30 15.91
C THR A 191 -7.88 -3.31 16.67
N ASN A 192 -6.75 -3.47 15.95
CA ASN A 192 -5.42 -3.56 16.52
C ASN A 192 -4.63 -2.24 16.40
N GLY A 193 -5.30 -1.13 16.05
CA GLY A 193 -4.67 0.17 15.81
C GLY A 193 -4.49 0.48 14.32
N SER A 194 -3.60 1.42 14.00
CA SER A 194 -3.37 1.89 12.63
C SER A 194 -2.87 0.77 11.70
N VAL A 195 -3.34 0.74 10.44
CA VAL A 195 -2.88 -0.22 9.39
C VAL A 195 -1.43 0.02 8.90
N LYS A 196 -0.74 0.97 9.49
CA LYS A 196 0.61 1.36 9.10
C LYS A 196 1.57 0.17 9.24
N ALA A 197 2.40 -0.06 8.22
CA ALA A 197 3.48 -1.04 8.28
C ALA A 197 4.61 -0.55 9.20
N PHE A 198 4.53 -0.84 10.51
CA PHE A 198 5.50 -0.36 11.49
C PHE A 198 6.93 -0.79 11.16
N ASP A 199 7.13 -2.05 10.77
CA ASP A 199 8.40 -2.59 10.28
C ASP A 199 8.99 -1.80 9.10
N PHE A 200 8.15 -1.25 8.22
CA PHE A 200 8.59 -0.39 7.12
C PHE A 200 9.24 0.92 7.60
N TYR A 201 8.71 1.53 8.67
CA TYR A 201 9.15 2.83 9.17
C TYR A 201 10.16 2.73 10.33
N ASP A 202 10.01 1.73 11.20
CA ASP A 202 10.80 1.59 12.43
C ASP A 202 12.19 1.02 12.15
N ASP A 203 12.32 0.09 11.19
CA ASP A 203 13.63 -0.42 10.75
C ASP A 203 14.48 0.64 10.03
N TRP A 204 13.89 1.79 9.72
CA TRP A 204 14.49 2.87 8.95
C TRP A 204 14.86 4.10 9.79
N GLN A 205 15.48 3.86 10.96
CA GLN A 205 16.03 4.93 11.82
C GLN A 205 17.29 5.63 11.26
N GLY A 206 17.57 5.53 9.95
CA GLY A 206 18.66 6.23 9.25
C GLY A 206 18.17 7.47 8.51
N SER A 207 19.07 8.44 8.30
CA SER A 207 18.77 9.78 7.73
C SER A 207 18.23 9.80 6.29
N ASP A 208 18.24 8.69 5.57
CA ASP A 208 17.93 8.64 4.13
C ASP A 208 16.54 8.04 3.82
N GLY A 209 15.69 7.93 4.85
CA GLY A 209 14.44 7.18 4.84
C GLY A 209 13.10 7.93 4.73
N PRO A 210 11.93 7.39 4.24
CA PRO A 210 10.71 8.17 4.32
C PRO A 210 10.27 8.16 5.78
N SER A 211 10.20 9.36 6.34
CA SER A 211 9.43 9.60 7.54
C SER A 211 7.92 9.51 7.24
N LEU A 212 7.10 9.56 8.29
CA LEU A 212 5.65 9.71 8.11
C LEU A 212 5.31 10.88 7.16
N PRO A 213 4.26 10.74 6.33
CA PRO A 213 3.83 11.78 5.40
C PRO A 213 3.60 13.12 6.09
N ARG A 214 3.94 14.22 5.43
CA ARG A 214 3.78 15.57 6.01
C ARG A 214 2.33 15.88 6.37
N SER A 215 1.38 15.43 5.56
CA SER A 215 -0.05 15.56 5.81
C SER A 215 -0.46 14.91 7.13
N ILE A 216 0.07 13.73 7.42
CA ILE A 216 -0.19 12.98 8.66
C ILE A 216 0.52 13.62 9.84
N LYS A 217 1.76 14.09 9.67
CA LYS A 217 2.48 14.84 10.71
C LYS A 217 1.71 16.10 11.12
N ALA A 218 1.17 16.83 10.16
CA ALA A 218 0.32 18.00 10.42
C ALA A 218 -1.01 17.60 11.08
N ALA A 219 -1.64 16.50 10.64
CA ALA A 219 -2.85 15.99 11.28
C ALA A 219 -2.62 15.56 12.74
N ARG A 220 -1.45 14.99 13.04
CA ARG A 220 -1.01 14.66 14.41
C ARG A 220 -0.79 15.88 15.26
N ALA A 221 -0.04 16.86 14.75
CA ALA A 221 0.23 18.12 15.45
C ALA A 221 -1.07 18.90 15.76
N ASN A 222 -2.10 18.77 14.92
CA ASN A 222 -3.39 19.43 15.11
C ASN A 222 -4.46 18.53 15.74
N GLY A 223 -4.11 17.29 16.12
CA GLY A 223 -5.04 16.26 16.58
C GLY A 223 -5.51 16.48 18.02
N PRO A 224 -6.56 15.78 18.49
CA PRO A 224 -7.13 15.97 19.82
C PRO A 224 -6.10 15.83 20.94
N ILE A 225 -5.16 14.88 20.82
CA ILE A 225 -4.09 14.68 21.81
C ILE A 225 -3.09 15.84 21.80
N ALA A 226 -2.70 16.34 20.62
CA ALA A 226 -1.79 17.47 20.53
C ALA A 226 -2.46 18.78 21.01
N ARG A 227 -3.74 18.98 20.71
CA ARG A 227 -4.55 20.07 21.27
C ARG A 227 -4.73 19.95 22.79
N MET A 228 -4.91 18.73 23.32
CA MET A 228 -4.95 18.51 24.76
C MET A 228 -3.59 18.77 25.42
N MET A 229 -2.47 18.53 24.72
CA MET A 229 -1.13 18.87 25.21
C MET A 229 -0.82 20.37 25.11
N GLU A 230 -1.31 21.05 24.06
CA GLU A 230 -1.16 22.49 23.84
C GLU A 230 -2.08 23.30 24.78
N GLU A 231 -3.32 22.84 25.00
CA GLU A 231 -4.24 23.37 26.02
C GLU A 231 -3.71 23.12 27.44
N ALA A 232 -2.99 22.01 27.68
CA ALA A 232 -2.32 21.76 28.96
C ALA A 232 -1.10 22.68 29.18
N ASP A 233 -0.42 23.10 28.11
CA ASP A 233 0.70 24.05 28.19
C ASP A 233 0.21 25.50 28.38
N GLU A 234 -0.91 25.88 27.73
CA GLU A 234 -1.55 27.19 27.92
C GLU A 234 -2.27 27.34 29.28
N THR A 235 -2.64 26.23 29.93
CA THR A 235 -3.31 26.25 31.25
C THR A 235 -2.37 26.06 32.43
N THR A 236 -1.05 26.10 32.24
CA THR A 236 -0.09 26.08 33.36
C THR A 236 0.07 27.46 34.02
N GLU A 237 -1.03 28.02 34.50
CA GLU A 237 -1.09 28.64 35.82
C GLU A 237 -2.16 27.90 36.62
N LEU A 238 -1.73 27.32 37.76
CA LEU A 238 -2.50 26.64 38.82
C LEU A 238 -2.52 25.10 38.79
N THR A 239 -1.55 24.55 39.54
CA THR A 239 -1.64 23.38 40.43
C THR A 239 -3.04 22.77 40.64
N ALA A 240 -3.09 21.42 40.54
CA ALA A 240 -4.21 20.49 40.75
C ALA A 240 -5.07 20.27 39.49
N ILE A 241 -5.05 19.12 38.82
CA ILE A 241 -5.52 17.81 39.29
C ILE A 241 -4.89 16.70 38.40
N PHE A 242 -4.05 15.85 38.99
CA PHE A 242 -3.82 14.46 38.56
C PHE A 242 -4.08 13.62 39.82
N PRO A 243 -5.04 12.68 39.81
CA PRO A 243 -4.65 11.31 39.45
C PRO A 243 -5.79 10.48 38.83
N PHE A 244 -5.64 10.04 37.58
CA PHE A 244 -6.22 8.81 36.98
C PHE A 244 -5.59 8.76 35.58
N LEU A 245 -4.62 7.89 35.29
CA LEU A 245 -4.87 6.52 34.86
C LEU A 245 -3.56 5.72 34.98
N SER A 246 -3.39 5.03 36.10
CA SER A 246 -2.58 3.81 36.18
C SER A 246 -3.51 2.69 36.60
N SER A 247 -4.04 1.93 35.66
CA SER A 247 -4.57 0.55 35.81
C SER A 247 -5.42 0.19 34.60
N LEU A 248 -4.85 -0.56 33.65
CA LEU A 248 -5.53 -1.59 32.86
C LEU A 248 -4.52 -2.14 31.84
N PHE A 249 -3.75 -3.15 32.26
CA PHE A 249 -3.32 -4.30 31.45
C PHE A 249 -2.46 -5.21 32.34
N PHE A 250 -3.12 -6.08 33.10
CA PHE A 250 -2.62 -7.38 33.55
C PHE A 250 -3.83 -8.20 34.03
N ILE A 251 -4.36 -9.06 33.15
CA ILE A 251 -4.44 -10.51 33.36
C ILE A 251 -4.07 -11.14 32.02
#